data_AF-A0A2U3QVU3-F1
#
_entry.id   AF-A0A2U3QVU3-F1
#
_cell.length_a   1.000
_cell.length_b   1.000
_cell.length_c   1.000
_cell.angle_alpha   90.00
_cell.angle_beta   90.00
_cell.angle_gamma   90.00
#
_symmetry.space_group_name_H-M   'P 1'
#
loop_
_entity.id
_entity.type
_entity.pdbx_description
1 polymer ?
#
loop_
_entity_poly.entity_id
_entity_poly.type
_entity_poly.pdbx_seq_one_letter_code
_entity_poly.pdbx_strand_id
1 'polypeptide(L)'
;MSITANNCYAAAGCVGRFVNPITDVCWKCLFPITIAGFKVVSSSMPDTNASGRLICLCPKPGIPVPIPGIPVGFWEPVRLVDVTKSQMCMVSLGGLSFGTATQKGMKDEAEGSAFYHIHWYVYSMIYWLEILLDFICLEMAAVDIAYLTEFDPLWSDDAKSAILNPETLLFQNVAAYQACIADCMSCSAGLLASDYAFWCAECQGMLYPFIETAAAHNGGVGTSVLMVSKFMAKMHRQLMLWGYYGYKGLCGMMLMVLLFVNNANAFFLDKQKTFIFVSFSMSDEALKSYFADSQKAGARLVMRGLINNSFTQTKNKTMELDISFDIDPSLFEQYKIDVVSVIVIDDEKRGLTKKLTGHIPLATALEIMENNTP
;
A
#
# COMPACT_ATOMS: atom_id res chain seq x y z
N MET A 1 6.50 9.63 -52.53
CA MET A 1 5.24 10.32 -52.19
C MET A 1 4.09 9.34 -52.42
N SER A 2 3.65 8.64 -51.38
CA SER A 2 2.22 8.40 -51.13
C SER A 2 2.09 7.72 -49.77
N ILE A 3 1.55 8.48 -48.83
CA ILE A 3 1.18 8.10 -47.47
C ILE A 3 -0.21 7.49 -47.59
N THR A 4 -0.37 6.19 -47.32
CA THR A 4 -1.70 5.62 -47.08
C THR A 4 -1.97 5.70 -45.59
N ALA A 5 -2.71 6.74 -45.22
CA ALA A 5 -3.31 6.91 -43.92
C ALA A 5 -4.34 5.80 -43.70
N ASN A 6 -4.00 4.82 -42.86
CA ASN A 6 -5.03 4.05 -42.19
C ASN A 6 -5.65 4.98 -41.14
N ASN A 7 -6.92 5.33 -41.37
CA ASN A 7 -7.76 6.03 -40.41
C ASN A 7 -7.75 5.28 -39.08
N CYS A 8 -6.91 5.74 -38.16
CA CYS A 8 -7.03 5.43 -36.76
C CYS A 8 -8.25 6.21 -36.27
N TYR A 9 -9.39 5.53 -36.11
CA TYR A 9 -10.42 6.02 -35.20
C TYR A 9 -9.81 5.97 -33.80
N ALA A 10 -9.13 7.05 -33.41
CA ALA A 10 -8.83 7.32 -32.01
C ALA A 10 -10.16 7.65 -31.33
N ALA A 11 -10.93 6.61 -30.97
CA ALA A 11 -11.81 6.74 -29.82
C ALA A 11 -10.91 7.10 -28.64
N ALA A 12 -11.33 8.02 -27.77
CA ALA A 12 -10.68 8.22 -26.47
C ALA A 12 -10.68 6.84 -25.76
N GLY A 13 -9.56 6.13 -25.88
CA GLY A 13 -9.57 4.67 -25.98
C GLY A 13 -9.49 4.00 -24.62
N CYS A 14 -10.09 2.82 -24.50
CA CYS A 14 -9.78 1.90 -23.43
C CYS A 14 -8.32 1.44 -23.58
N VAL A 15 -7.40 2.15 -22.93
CA VAL A 15 -5.97 1.85 -22.94
C VAL A 15 -5.63 1.15 -21.64
N GLY A 16 -5.09 -0.06 -21.74
CA GLY A 16 -4.69 -0.87 -20.59
C GLY A 16 -3.49 -1.75 -20.93
N ARG A 17 -2.87 -2.29 -19.89
CA ARG A 17 -1.83 -3.31 -20.01
C ARG A 17 -2.20 -4.48 -19.11
N PHE A 18 -1.91 -5.68 -19.56
CA PHE A 18 -2.09 -6.85 -18.70
C PHE A 18 -1.15 -6.72 -17.50
N VAL A 19 -1.68 -6.85 -16.28
CA VAL A 19 -0.90 -6.72 -15.05
C VAL A 19 0.12 -7.84 -14.96
N ASN A 20 1.41 -7.47 -14.86
CA ASN A 20 2.46 -8.45 -14.63
C ASN A 20 2.62 -8.67 -13.11
N PRO A 21 2.34 -9.88 -12.60
CA PRO A 21 2.37 -10.17 -11.18
C PRO A 21 3.77 -10.08 -10.54
N ILE A 22 4.83 -10.14 -11.34
CA ILE A 22 6.21 -10.08 -10.85
C ILE A 22 6.66 -8.62 -10.72
N THR A 23 6.39 -7.79 -11.73
CA THR A 23 6.96 -6.44 -11.83
C THR A 23 6.02 -5.33 -11.39
N ASP A 24 4.70 -5.50 -11.55
CA ASP A 24 3.72 -4.43 -11.31
C ASP A 24 3.16 -4.45 -9.88
N VAL A 25 3.54 -5.44 -9.08
CA VAL A 25 3.07 -5.61 -7.71
C VAL A 25 4.14 -5.14 -6.73
N CYS A 26 3.71 -4.37 -5.74
CA CYS A 26 4.58 -3.89 -4.69
C CYS A 26 4.91 -5.01 -3.69
N TRP A 27 5.91 -5.84 -3.99
CA TRP A 27 6.39 -6.87 -3.05
C TRP A 27 6.96 -6.30 -1.75
N LYS A 28 7.45 -5.06 -1.79
CA LYS A 28 7.87 -4.33 -0.59
C LYS A 28 6.70 -4.03 0.35
N CYS A 29 5.48 -3.90 -0.20
CA CYS A 29 4.28 -3.60 0.56
C CYS A 29 3.78 -4.80 1.36
N LEU A 30 4.29 -6.01 1.11
CA LEU A 30 4.04 -7.21 1.92
C LEU A 30 4.56 -7.03 3.37
N PHE A 31 5.63 -6.25 3.52
CA PHE A 31 6.29 -6.01 4.80
C PHE A 31 5.66 -4.82 5.54
N PRO A 32 5.68 -4.81 6.88
CA PRO A 32 6.44 -5.72 7.75
C PRO A 32 5.78 -7.08 7.94
N ILE A 33 6.61 -8.11 8.18
CA ILE A 33 6.12 -9.43 8.61
C ILE A 33 6.34 -9.55 10.11
N THR A 34 5.24 -9.75 10.83
CA THR A 34 5.19 -9.90 12.27
C THR A 34 4.81 -11.34 12.63
N ILE A 35 5.59 -11.98 13.51
CA ILE A 35 5.32 -13.33 14.03
C ILE A 35 5.33 -13.27 15.55
N ALA A 36 4.29 -13.77 16.20
CA ALA A 36 4.19 -13.81 17.67
C ALA A 36 4.33 -12.41 18.34
N GLY A 37 3.96 -11.34 17.63
CA GLY A 37 4.12 -9.95 18.06
C GLY A 37 5.51 -9.33 17.80
N PHE A 38 6.46 -10.10 17.26
CA PHE A 38 7.80 -9.60 16.89
C PHE A 38 7.87 -9.31 15.39
N LYS A 39 8.33 -8.11 15.02
CA LYS A 39 8.62 -7.76 13.63
C LYS A 39 9.88 -8.50 13.17
N VAL A 40 9.70 -9.55 12.37
CA VAL A 40 10.81 -10.37 11.83
C VAL A 40 11.48 -9.67 10.67
N VAL A 41 10.68 -8.97 9.85
CA VAL A 41 11.17 -8.10 8.79
C VAL A 41 10.58 -6.71 9.02
N SER A 42 11.44 -5.75 9.34
CA SER A 42 11.06 -4.34 9.46
C SER A 42 10.81 -3.74 8.08
N SER A 43 9.89 -2.79 8.01
CA SER A 43 9.63 -2.01 6.81
C SER A 43 9.23 -0.60 7.20
N SER A 44 9.49 0.35 6.30
CA SER A 44 9.00 1.72 6.41
C SER A 44 7.50 1.85 6.12
N MET A 45 6.86 0.76 5.68
CA MET A 45 5.44 0.73 5.40
C MET A 45 4.66 0.76 6.72
N PRO A 46 3.57 1.54 6.79
CA PRO A 46 2.73 1.57 7.96
C PRO A 46 2.09 0.19 8.17
N ASP A 47 2.02 -0.22 9.43
CA ASP A 47 1.45 -1.50 9.84
C ASP A 47 0.46 -1.29 10.97
N THR A 48 -0.61 -2.05 10.93
CA THR A 48 -1.60 -2.07 12.02
C THR A 48 -0.94 -2.64 13.27
N ASN A 49 -1.45 -2.27 14.44
CA ASN A 49 -0.88 -2.78 15.68
C ASN A 49 -1.16 -4.29 15.78
N ALA A 50 -0.13 -5.10 15.50
CA ALA A 50 -0.21 -6.55 15.63
C ALA A 50 -0.60 -6.89 17.08
N SER A 51 -1.43 -7.93 17.26
CA SER A 51 -1.69 -8.46 18.58
C SER A 51 -0.34 -8.86 19.19
N GLY A 52 0.17 -8.11 20.16
CA GLY A 52 1.44 -8.37 20.85
C GLY A 52 1.44 -9.66 21.68
N ARG A 53 0.56 -10.61 21.34
CA ARG A 53 0.46 -11.93 21.93
C ARG A 53 1.42 -12.87 21.21
N LEU A 54 2.13 -13.68 22.00
CA LEU A 54 2.98 -14.73 21.48
C LEU A 54 2.18 -15.92 20.90
N ILE A 55 0.98 -16.16 21.44
CA ILE A 55 0.14 -17.32 21.12
C ILE A 55 -1.31 -16.85 20.95
N CYS A 56 -1.99 -17.40 19.96
CA CYS A 56 -3.43 -17.26 19.77
C CYS A 56 -4.16 -18.57 20.05
N LEU A 57 -5.42 -18.48 20.49
CA LEU A 57 -6.27 -19.63 20.76
C LEU A 57 -7.48 -19.53 19.85
N CYS A 58 -7.50 -20.33 18.80
CA CYS A 58 -8.54 -20.27 17.78
C CYS A 58 -9.54 -21.43 17.90
N PRO A 59 -10.85 -21.14 17.95
CA PRO A 59 -11.85 -22.19 17.91
C PRO A 59 -11.89 -22.81 16.51
N LYS A 60 -11.82 -24.15 16.44
CA LYS A 60 -11.95 -24.90 15.17
C LYS A 60 -13.28 -25.67 15.17
N PRO A 61 -14.08 -25.60 14.10
CA PRO A 61 -15.30 -26.41 13.99
C PRO A 61 -14.99 -27.90 14.19
N GLY A 62 -15.71 -28.56 15.10
CA GLY A 62 -15.55 -29.99 15.39
C GLY A 62 -14.57 -30.34 16.51
N ILE A 63 -13.87 -29.38 17.12
CA ILE A 63 -12.99 -29.62 18.28
C ILE A 63 -13.42 -28.70 19.43
N PRO A 64 -13.78 -29.25 20.61
CA PRO A 64 -14.31 -28.47 21.74
C PRO A 64 -13.24 -27.65 22.48
N VAL A 65 -11.95 -27.90 22.21
CA VAL A 65 -10.83 -27.18 22.79
C VAL A 65 -10.24 -26.20 21.76
N PRO A 66 -9.95 -24.94 22.13
CA PRO A 66 -9.33 -23.99 21.21
C PRO A 66 -7.90 -24.42 20.90
N ILE A 67 -7.53 -24.35 19.63
CA ILE A 67 -6.22 -24.80 19.15
C ILE A 67 -5.22 -23.66 19.35
N PRO A 68 -4.07 -23.91 20.00
CA PRO A 68 -3.00 -22.93 20.06
C PRO A 68 -2.38 -22.73 18.67
N GLY A 69 -2.24 -21.47 18.27
CA GLY A 69 -1.58 -21.04 17.06
C GLY A 69 -0.60 -19.90 17.33
N ILE A 70 0.19 -19.56 16.32
CA ILE A 70 1.10 -18.42 16.37
C ILE A 70 0.49 -17.32 15.51
N PRO A 71 0.27 -16.10 16.03
CA PRO A 71 -0.22 -15.01 15.21
C PRO A 71 0.86 -14.59 14.22
N VAL A 72 0.49 -14.54 12.95
CA VAL A 72 1.31 -14.01 11.86
C VAL A 72 0.54 -12.86 11.22
N GLY A 73 1.21 -11.74 11.00
CA GLY A 73 0.66 -10.56 10.35
C GLY A 73 1.58 -10.08 9.24
N PHE A 74 1.00 -9.84 8.07
CA PHE A 74 1.62 -9.26 6.89
C PHE A 74 0.51 -8.74 5.96
N TRP A 75 0.87 -7.92 4.98
CA TRP A 75 -0.10 -7.39 4.01
C TRP A 75 -0.26 -8.35 2.82
N GLU A 76 -1.41 -9.01 2.70
CA GLU A 76 -1.69 -9.93 1.59
C GLU A 76 -2.35 -9.22 0.39
N PRO A 77 -1.80 -9.31 -0.83
CA PRO A 77 -2.47 -8.88 -2.04
C PRO A 77 -3.54 -9.91 -2.47
N VAL A 78 -4.80 -9.66 -2.08
CA VAL A 78 -5.95 -10.52 -2.36
C VAL A 78 -6.89 -9.99 -3.44
N ARG A 79 -6.76 -8.71 -3.80
CA ARG A 79 -7.68 -8.01 -4.70
C ARG A 79 -6.92 -7.14 -5.68
N LEU A 80 -7.38 -7.12 -6.91
CA LEU A 80 -6.94 -6.20 -7.96
C LEU A 80 -8.15 -5.34 -8.34
N VAL A 81 -7.92 -4.06 -8.57
CA VAL A 81 -9.01 -3.11 -8.83
C VAL A 81 -8.66 -2.24 -10.01
N ASP A 82 -9.50 -2.28 -11.05
CA ASP A 82 -9.43 -1.34 -12.16
C ASP A 82 -10.23 -0.10 -11.82
N VAL A 83 -9.64 1.06 -12.08
CA VAL A 83 -10.34 2.35 -12.01
C VAL A 83 -10.25 3.01 -13.37
N THR A 84 -11.40 3.21 -14.01
CA THR A 84 -11.46 3.70 -15.40
C THR A 84 -12.56 4.74 -15.56
N LYS A 85 -12.33 5.73 -16.42
CA LYS A 85 -13.38 6.67 -16.84
C LYS A 85 -14.25 6.09 -17.96
N SER A 86 -13.74 5.08 -18.66
CA SER A 86 -14.43 4.42 -19.77
C SER A 86 -15.24 3.25 -19.25
N GLN A 87 -16.52 3.22 -19.58
CA GLN A 87 -17.41 2.11 -19.24
C GLN A 87 -16.93 0.78 -19.82
N MET A 88 -17.04 -0.29 -19.04
CA MET A 88 -16.70 -1.68 -19.43
C MET A 88 -15.24 -1.87 -19.89
N CYS A 89 -14.35 -0.94 -19.55
CA CYS A 89 -12.95 -0.97 -19.94
C CYS A 89 -12.07 -1.64 -18.88
N MET A 90 -11.63 -2.85 -19.16
CA MET A 90 -10.76 -3.63 -18.27
C MET A 90 -9.29 -3.27 -18.49
N VAL A 91 -8.81 -2.25 -17.78
CA VAL A 91 -7.44 -1.74 -17.95
C VAL A 91 -6.39 -2.75 -17.51
N SER A 92 -6.63 -3.56 -16.47
CA SER A 92 -5.70 -4.60 -16.00
C SER A 92 -5.68 -5.86 -16.86
N LEU A 93 -6.67 -6.03 -17.75
CA LEU A 93 -6.72 -7.14 -18.70
C LEU A 93 -6.23 -6.75 -20.09
N GLY A 94 -5.39 -5.71 -20.19
CA GLY A 94 -4.82 -5.27 -21.47
C GLY A 94 -5.74 -4.34 -22.26
N GLY A 95 -6.69 -3.67 -21.60
CA GLY A 95 -7.61 -2.74 -22.27
C GLY A 95 -8.74 -3.45 -23.03
N LEU A 96 -9.13 -4.65 -22.58
CA LEU A 96 -10.30 -5.33 -23.13
C LEU A 96 -11.56 -4.52 -22.78
N SER A 97 -12.33 -4.15 -23.80
CA SER A 97 -13.61 -3.47 -23.62
C SER A 97 -14.76 -4.44 -23.88
N PHE A 98 -15.55 -4.73 -22.85
CA PHE A 98 -16.73 -5.59 -22.95
C PHE A 98 -18.00 -4.75 -23.16
N GLY A 99 -18.08 -4.07 -24.30
CA GLY A 99 -19.34 -3.46 -24.75
C GLY A 99 -19.21 -2.15 -25.52
N THR A 100 -20.28 -1.84 -26.24
CA THR A 100 -20.55 -0.54 -26.88
C THR A 100 -21.61 0.21 -26.06
N ALA A 101 -21.32 0.47 -24.79
CA ALA A 101 -22.19 1.33 -23.98
C ALA A 101 -21.94 2.80 -24.36
N THR A 102 -23.02 3.54 -24.58
CA THR A 102 -22.98 4.97 -24.84
C THR A 102 -22.35 5.66 -23.64
N GLN A 103 -21.19 6.30 -23.85
CA GLN A 103 -20.41 7.03 -22.85
C GLN A 103 -21.33 7.98 -22.04
N LYS A 104 -21.78 7.53 -20.87
CA LYS A 104 -22.40 8.40 -19.88
C LYS A 104 -21.31 8.67 -18.85
N GLY A 105 -20.41 9.61 -19.13
CA GLY A 105 -19.29 9.81 -18.20
C GLY A 105 -18.17 10.78 -18.56
N MET A 106 -18.18 11.44 -19.73
CA MET A 106 -17.27 12.57 -19.94
C MET A 106 -18.00 13.85 -19.55
N LYS A 107 -18.05 14.18 -18.25
CA LYS A 107 -18.36 15.55 -17.84
C LYS A 107 -17.11 16.40 -18.08
N ASP A 108 -17.32 17.59 -18.64
CA ASP A 108 -16.29 18.57 -18.97
C ASP A 108 -15.36 18.85 -17.78
N GLU A 109 -14.06 18.94 -18.05
CA GLU A 109 -13.04 19.43 -17.12
C GLU A 109 -13.35 20.84 -16.57
N ALA A 110 -14.32 21.54 -17.15
CA ALA A 110 -14.83 22.84 -16.72
C ALA A 110 -15.50 22.81 -15.32
N GLU A 111 -15.96 21.65 -14.84
CA GLU A 111 -16.69 21.54 -13.56
C GLU A 111 -15.87 20.88 -12.43
N GLY A 112 -14.61 20.51 -12.67
CA GLY A 112 -13.69 19.97 -11.64
C GLY A 112 -14.06 18.62 -11.03
N SER A 113 -15.20 18.03 -11.43
CA SER A 113 -15.67 16.72 -10.97
C SER A 113 -15.23 15.61 -11.93
N ALA A 114 -14.83 14.46 -11.37
CA ALA A 114 -14.38 13.31 -12.16
C ALA A 114 -15.21 12.06 -11.86
N PHE A 115 -15.55 11.32 -12.92
CA PHE A 115 -16.38 10.12 -12.90
C PHE A 115 -15.51 8.89 -13.15
N TYR A 116 -15.64 7.87 -12.30
CA TYR A 116 -14.90 6.62 -12.44
C TYR A 116 -15.77 5.40 -12.17
N HIS A 117 -15.57 4.39 -13.02
CA HIS A 117 -16.03 3.03 -12.84
C HIS A 117 -14.93 2.18 -12.21
N ILE A 118 -15.38 1.16 -11.48
CA ILE A 118 -14.52 0.26 -10.72
C ILE A 118 -14.84 -1.17 -11.14
N HIS A 119 -13.81 -1.90 -11.54
CA HIS A 119 -13.90 -3.34 -11.73
C HIS A 119 -13.09 -4.03 -10.64
N TRP A 120 -13.78 -4.83 -9.85
CA TRP A 120 -13.25 -5.50 -8.67
C TRP A 120 -12.92 -6.95 -8.99
N TYR A 121 -11.65 -7.31 -8.91
CA TYR A 121 -11.16 -8.65 -9.19
C TYR A 121 -10.73 -9.34 -7.90
N VAL A 122 -11.07 -10.62 -7.81
CA VAL A 122 -10.45 -11.53 -6.86
C VAL A 122 -9.10 -11.94 -7.45
N TYR A 123 -8.02 -11.64 -6.73
CA TYR A 123 -6.66 -11.81 -7.24
C TYR A 123 -5.73 -12.22 -6.10
N SER A 124 -5.91 -13.43 -5.58
CA SER A 124 -5.13 -13.98 -4.47
C SER A 124 -3.72 -14.41 -4.89
N MET A 125 -2.82 -13.44 -5.09
CA MET A 125 -1.49 -13.66 -5.67
C MET A 125 -0.66 -14.73 -4.99
N ILE A 126 -0.63 -14.71 -3.66
CA ILE A 126 0.19 -15.64 -2.88
C ILE A 126 -0.27 -17.09 -3.09
N TYR A 127 -1.57 -17.30 -3.25
CA TYR A 127 -2.15 -18.60 -3.46
C TYR A 127 -1.80 -19.18 -4.83
N TRP A 128 -2.05 -18.45 -5.93
CA TRP A 128 -1.83 -19.00 -7.27
C TRP A 128 -0.38 -18.94 -7.75
N LEU A 129 0.49 -18.14 -7.11
CA LEU A 129 1.94 -18.23 -7.28
C LEU A 129 2.60 -19.26 -6.34
N GLU A 130 1.83 -19.93 -5.48
CA GLU A 130 2.28 -20.98 -4.56
C GLU A 130 3.46 -20.56 -3.64
N ILE A 131 3.58 -19.27 -3.31
CA ILE A 131 4.75 -18.75 -2.58
C ILE A 131 4.73 -19.17 -1.10
N LEU A 132 3.55 -19.24 -0.47
CA LEU A 132 3.40 -19.45 0.98
C LEU A 132 2.20 -20.35 1.33
N LEU A 133 2.10 -21.55 0.77
CA LEU A 133 0.90 -22.42 0.91
C LEU A 133 0.58 -22.93 2.34
N ASP A 134 1.46 -22.71 3.33
CA ASP A 134 1.35 -23.33 4.67
C ASP A 134 0.52 -22.51 5.69
N PHE A 135 -0.03 -21.35 5.30
CA PHE A 135 -0.81 -20.52 6.23
C PHE A 135 -2.32 -20.75 6.07
N ILE A 136 -2.96 -21.18 7.16
CA ILE A 136 -4.42 -21.39 7.25
C ILE A 136 -5.22 -20.08 7.02
N CYS A 137 -4.58 -18.93 7.15
CA CYS A 137 -5.23 -17.62 7.03
C CYS A 137 -5.24 -17.05 5.61
N LEU A 138 -4.61 -17.71 4.63
CA LEU A 138 -4.55 -17.21 3.25
C LEU A 138 -5.88 -17.37 2.52
N GLU A 139 -6.19 -16.42 1.65
CA GLU A 139 -7.39 -16.50 0.83
C GLU A 139 -7.17 -17.38 -0.40
N MET A 140 -7.69 -18.60 -0.34
CA MET A 140 -7.60 -19.59 -1.42
C MET A 140 -8.71 -19.35 -2.47
N ALA A 141 -8.49 -18.40 -3.37
CA ALA A 141 -9.44 -18.08 -4.43
C ALA A 141 -8.78 -18.05 -5.82
N ALA A 142 -9.52 -18.52 -6.82
CA ALA A 142 -9.12 -18.39 -8.22
C ALA A 142 -9.29 -16.94 -8.68
N VAL A 143 -8.56 -16.56 -9.73
CA VAL A 143 -8.69 -15.23 -10.33
C VAL A 143 -10.06 -15.12 -11.02
N ASP A 144 -10.85 -14.13 -10.60
CA ASP A 144 -12.20 -13.90 -11.15
C ASP A 144 -12.60 -12.42 -11.07
N ILE A 145 -13.58 -12.03 -11.88
CA ILE A 145 -14.21 -10.71 -11.86
C ILE A 145 -15.39 -10.76 -10.89
N ALA A 146 -15.21 -10.20 -9.70
CA ALA A 146 -16.23 -10.27 -8.66
C ALA A 146 -17.28 -9.15 -8.73
N TYR A 147 -16.93 -7.96 -9.23
CA TYR A 147 -17.88 -6.85 -9.31
C TYR A 147 -17.55 -5.87 -10.43
N LEU A 148 -18.59 -5.34 -11.08
CA LEU A 148 -18.50 -4.30 -12.10
C LEU A 148 -19.48 -3.19 -11.73
N THR A 149 -19.00 -1.98 -11.47
CA THR A 149 -19.87 -0.92 -10.97
C THR A 149 -20.83 -0.34 -12.01
N GLU A 150 -20.62 -0.59 -13.30
CA GLU A 150 -21.52 -0.20 -14.38
C GLU A 150 -22.90 -0.87 -14.29
N PHE A 151 -22.98 -2.07 -13.72
CA PHE A 151 -24.25 -2.77 -13.52
C PHE A 151 -24.94 -2.39 -12.20
N ASP A 152 -24.30 -1.55 -11.38
CA ASP A 152 -24.81 -1.18 -10.08
C ASP A 152 -25.53 0.19 -10.11
N PRO A 153 -26.87 0.22 -10.03
CA PRO A 153 -27.61 1.47 -10.02
C PRO A 153 -27.35 2.32 -8.77
N LEU A 154 -26.82 1.74 -7.68
CA LEU A 154 -26.45 2.48 -6.47
C LEU A 154 -25.10 3.21 -6.60
N TRP A 155 -24.28 2.90 -7.62
CA TRP A 155 -22.99 3.55 -7.82
C TRP A 155 -23.09 4.83 -8.66
N SER A 156 -23.98 4.83 -9.66
CA SER A 156 -24.14 5.95 -10.60
C SER A 156 -25.17 7.00 -10.18
N ASP A 157 -26.02 6.69 -9.19
CA ASP A 157 -27.12 7.55 -8.77
C ASP A 157 -27.00 7.88 -7.28
N ASP A 158 -26.85 9.17 -6.98
CA ASP A 158 -26.69 9.72 -5.64
C ASP A 158 -27.95 9.56 -4.78
N ALA A 159 -29.14 9.74 -5.38
CA ALA A 159 -30.41 9.55 -4.69
C ALA A 159 -30.62 8.07 -4.32
N LYS A 160 -30.20 7.14 -5.17
CA LYS A 160 -30.25 5.70 -4.84
C LYS A 160 -29.16 5.31 -3.84
N SER A 161 -27.95 5.85 -3.96
CA SER A 161 -26.89 5.65 -2.96
C SER A 161 -27.34 6.14 -1.58
N ALA A 162 -28.14 7.21 -1.47
CA ALA A 162 -28.65 7.68 -0.20
C ALA A 162 -29.48 6.63 0.59
N ILE A 163 -30.02 5.61 -0.08
CA ILE A 163 -30.65 4.45 0.59
C ILE A 163 -29.61 3.67 1.38
N LEU A 164 -28.43 3.46 0.79
CA LEU A 164 -27.34 2.76 1.44
C LEU A 164 -26.74 3.64 2.53
N ASN A 165 -26.37 4.90 2.23
CA ASN A 165 -25.63 5.81 3.10
C ASN A 165 -26.38 7.13 3.42
N PRO A 166 -27.51 7.08 4.16
CA PRO A 166 -28.27 8.28 4.50
C PRO A 166 -27.52 9.26 5.42
N GLU A 167 -26.52 8.80 6.17
CA GLU A 167 -25.68 9.63 7.04
C GLU A 167 -24.75 10.57 6.26
N THR A 168 -24.65 10.43 4.93
CA THR A 168 -23.87 11.35 4.09
C THR A 168 -24.24 12.80 4.38
N LEU A 169 -25.52 13.09 4.61
CA LEU A 169 -26.02 14.43 4.95
C LEU A 169 -25.43 14.97 6.25
N LEU A 170 -25.09 14.09 7.20
CA LEU A 170 -24.46 14.49 8.46
C LEU A 170 -23.00 14.88 8.27
N PHE A 171 -22.29 14.28 7.31
CA PHE A 171 -20.86 14.51 7.08
C PHE A 171 -20.57 15.52 5.96
N GLN A 172 -21.59 16.05 5.27
CA GLN A 172 -21.46 17.14 4.31
C GLN A 172 -21.36 18.53 4.98
N ASN A 173 -20.56 18.64 6.04
CA ASN A 173 -20.38 19.89 6.77
C ASN A 173 -18.89 20.25 6.88
N VAL A 174 -18.61 21.53 7.15
CA VAL A 174 -17.24 22.04 7.23
C VAL A 174 -16.43 21.34 8.33
N ALA A 175 -17.03 21.01 9.48
CA ALA A 175 -16.33 20.34 10.56
C ALA A 175 -15.88 18.91 10.19
N ALA A 176 -16.72 18.16 9.48
CA ALA A 176 -16.37 16.84 8.96
C ALA A 176 -15.22 16.92 7.94
N TYR A 177 -15.19 17.96 7.11
CA TYR A 177 -14.10 18.20 6.16
C TYR A 177 -12.79 18.53 6.89
N GLN A 178 -12.84 19.37 7.93
CA GLN A 178 -11.66 19.67 8.76
C GLN A 178 -11.13 18.42 9.49
N ALA A 179 -12.01 17.50 9.90
CA ALA A 179 -11.57 16.23 10.48
C ALA A 179 -10.73 15.40 9.49
N CYS A 180 -11.11 15.39 8.20
CA CYS A 180 -10.32 14.70 7.18
C CYS A 180 -8.98 15.40 6.89
N ILE A 181 -8.90 16.73 7.02
CA ILE A 181 -7.61 17.45 6.94
C ILE A 181 -6.70 17.02 8.10
N ALA A 182 -7.23 16.95 9.32
CA ALA A 182 -6.47 16.51 10.49
C ALA A 182 -6.00 15.05 10.37
N ASP A 183 -6.84 14.17 9.82
CA ASP A 183 -6.50 12.78 9.53
C ASP A 183 -5.39 12.68 8.47
N CYS A 184 -5.49 13.46 7.38
CA CYS A 184 -4.44 13.57 6.37
C CYS A 184 -3.10 14.05 6.96
N MET A 185 -3.11 15.05 7.86
CA MET A 185 -1.90 15.52 8.54
C MET A 185 -1.28 14.43 9.42
N SER A 186 -2.11 13.65 10.12
CA SER A 186 -1.67 12.53 10.96
C SER A 186 -1.05 11.41 10.12
N CYS A 187 -1.70 11.07 9.00
CA CYS A 187 -1.17 10.10 8.03
C CYS A 187 0.16 10.57 7.44
N SER A 188 0.26 11.86 7.12
CA SER A 188 1.49 12.48 6.59
C SER A 188 2.64 12.45 7.60
N ALA A 189 2.34 12.49 8.89
CA ALA A 189 3.31 12.33 9.97
C ALA A 189 3.78 10.87 10.17
N GLY A 190 3.25 9.91 9.40
CA GLY A 190 3.61 8.49 9.48
C GLY A 190 2.75 7.67 10.45
N LEU A 191 1.62 8.23 10.90
CA LEU A 191 0.60 7.47 11.62
C LEU A 191 -0.37 6.80 10.62
N LEU A 192 -1.12 5.82 11.09
CA LEU A 192 -2.25 5.28 10.33
C LEU A 192 -3.44 6.23 10.38
N ALA A 193 -4.36 6.07 9.42
CA ALA A 193 -5.63 6.78 9.46
C ALA A 193 -6.37 6.47 10.76
N SER A 194 -7.05 7.49 11.28
CA SER A 194 -7.81 7.35 12.51
C SER A 194 -9.05 6.51 12.28
N ASP A 195 -9.18 5.42 13.02
CA ASP A 195 -10.41 4.61 13.03
C ASP A 195 -11.65 5.46 13.38
N TYR A 196 -11.50 6.54 14.16
CA TYR A 196 -12.63 7.42 14.51
C TYR A 196 -13.13 8.27 13.33
N ALA A 197 -12.30 8.50 12.32
CA ALA A 197 -12.60 9.32 11.15
C ALA A 197 -13.02 8.45 9.94
N PHE A 198 -13.89 7.47 10.15
CA PHE A 198 -14.33 6.50 9.12
C PHE A 198 -14.98 7.12 7.87
N TRP A 199 -15.33 8.41 7.89
CA TRP A 199 -15.84 9.14 6.71
C TRP A 199 -14.73 9.79 5.87
N CYS A 200 -13.48 9.67 6.28
CA CYS A 200 -12.30 10.22 5.61
C CYS A 200 -11.52 9.11 4.90
N ALA A 201 -10.92 9.47 3.76
CA ALA A 201 -10.04 8.63 2.98
C ALA A 201 -8.63 9.25 2.97
N GLU A 202 -8.07 9.45 4.16
CA GLU A 202 -6.75 10.06 4.35
C GLU A 202 -6.65 11.42 3.60
N CYS A 203 -5.54 11.65 2.89
CA CYS A 203 -5.35 12.83 2.06
C CYS A 203 -6.12 12.80 0.73
N GLN A 204 -6.83 11.72 0.41
CA GLN A 204 -7.57 11.62 -0.85
C GLN A 204 -8.94 12.31 -0.78
N GLY A 205 -9.48 12.54 0.42
CA GLY A 205 -10.68 13.33 0.64
C GLY A 205 -11.76 12.60 1.44
N MET A 206 -13.02 12.94 1.19
CA MET A 206 -14.17 12.34 1.89
C MET A 206 -14.67 11.07 1.19
N LEU A 207 -15.00 10.07 2.00
CA LEU A 207 -15.52 8.79 1.55
C LEU A 207 -16.99 8.92 1.10
N TYR A 208 -17.80 9.68 1.83
CA TYR A 208 -19.20 9.90 1.46
C TYR A 208 -19.35 10.99 0.38
N PRO A 209 -20.34 10.87 -0.53
CA PRO A 209 -21.15 9.68 -0.82
C PRO A 209 -20.38 8.56 -1.55
N PHE A 210 -20.82 7.31 -1.38
CA PHE A 210 -20.26 6.11 -2.02
C PHE A 210 -20.70 5.94 -3.49
N ILE A 211 -20.41 6.96 -4.29
CA ILE A 211 -20.76 7.04 -5.72
C ILE A 211 -19.53 7.28 -6.59
N GLU A 212 -19.73 7.19 -7.89
CA GLU A 212 -18.72 7.35 -8.94
C GLU A 212 -18.06 8.73 -9.05
N THR A 213 -18.56 9.74 -8.32
CA THR A 213 -18.09 11.13 -8.44
C THR A 213 -17.08 11.51 -7.36
N ALA A 214 -15.97 12.09 -7.82
CA ALA A 214 -15.00 12.78 -6.97
C ALA A 214 -15.32 14.28 -6.96
N ALA A 215 -15.46 14.86 -5.77
CA ALA A 215 -15.68 16.30 -5.61
C ALA A 215 -14.45 17.15 -5.97
N ALA A 216 -13.26 16.57 -5.84
CA ALA A 216 -11.99 17.17 -6.25
C ALA A 216 -11.15 16.12 -6.99
N HIS A 217 -10.64 16.47 -8.17
CA HIS A 217 -9.71 15.62 -8.91
C HIS A 217 -8.28 15.90 -8.44
N ASN A 218 -7.72 14.99 -7.66
CA ASN A 218 -6.34 15.06 -7.17
C ASN A 218 -5.47 14.09 -7.98
N GLY A 219 -5.27 14.40 -9.26
CA GLY A 219 -4.52 13.55 -10.19
C GLY A 219 -5.20 12.19 -10.46
N GLY A 220 -4.67 11.43 -11.42
CA GLY A 220 -5.22 10.12 -11.78
C GLY A 220 -5.12 9.11 -10.63
N VAL A 221 -3.94 9.00 -10.01
CA VAL A 221 -3.67 8.01 -8.94
C VAL A 221 -4.43 8.34 -7.66
N GLY A 222 -4.36 9.59 -7.18
CA GLY A 222 -5.02 9.98 -5.94
C GLY A 222 -6.54 9.82 -6.01
N THR A 223 -7.14 10.29 -7.11
CA THR A 223 -8.58 10.09 -7.32
C THR A 223 -8.95 8.61 -7.47
N SER A 224 -8.07 7.79 -8.05
CA SER A 224 -8.31 6.34 -8.13
C SER A 224 -8.31 5.69 -6.74
N VAL A 225 -7.36 6.04 -5.88
CA VAL A 225 -7.33 5.52 -4.49
C VAL A 225 -8.58 5.96 -3.73
N LEU A 226 -9.04 7.20 -3.90
CA LEU A 226 -10.30 7.66 -3.32
C LEU A 226 -11.48 6.77 -3.75
N MET A 227 -11.61 6.54 -5.06
CA MET A 227 -12.70 5.75 -5.64
C MET A 227 -12.71 4.32 -5.12
N VAL A 228 -11.53 3.68 -5.06
CA VAL A 228 -11.39 2.35 -4.48
C VAL A 228 -11.80 2.34 -3.01
N SER A 229 -11.36 3.31 -2.22
CA SER A 229 -11.74 3.42 -0.81
C SER A 229 -13.26 3.56 -0.64
N LYS A 230 -13.92 4.41 -1.45
CA LYS A 230 -15.39 4.56 -1.44
C LYS A 230 -16.09 3.23 -1.75
N PHE A 231 -15.61 2.49 -2.73
CA PHE A 231 -16.18 1.20 -3.11
C PHE A 231 -15.96 0.13 -2.05
N MET A 232 -14.77 0.06 -1.45
CA MET A 232 -14.52 -0.84 -0.31
C MET A 232 -15.47 -0.53 0.86
N ALA A 233 -15.73 0.74 1.14
CA ALA A 233 -16.64 1.16 2.21
C ALA A 233 -18.07 0.73 1.96
N LYS A 234 -18.52 0.87 0.71
CA LYS A 234 -19.79 0.35 0.23
C LYS A 234 -19.89 -1.17 0.39
N MET A 235 -18.87 -1.92 -0.03
CA MET A 235 -18.85 -3.38 0.06
C MET A 235 -18.87 -3.88 1.51
N HIS A 236 -18.11 -3.23 2.40
CA HIS A 236 -18.17 -3.51 3.85
C HIS A 236 -19.55 -3.28 4.43
N ARG A 237 -20.17 -2.16 4.07
CA ARG A 237 -21.53 -1.84 4.52
C ARG A 237 -22.58 -2.81 4.02
N GLN A 238 -22.42 -3.29 2.79
CA GLN A 238 -23.26 -4.32 2.18
C GLN A 238 -22.90 -5.74 2.65
N LEU A 239 -21.96 -5.86 3.60
CA LEU A 239 -21.52 -7.14 4.17
C LEU A 239 -20.89 -8.09 3.15
N MET A 240 -20.43 -7.56 2.01
CA MET A 240 -19.78 -8.32 0.94
C MET A 240 -18.26 -8.43 1.13
N LEU A 241 -17.66 -7.57 1.96
CA LEU A 241 -16.24 -7.61 2.28
C LEU A 241 -16.00 -7.91 3.77
N TRP A 242 -15.07 -8.82 4.03
CA TRP A 242 -14.64 -9.22 5.37
C TRP A 242 -13.38 -8.46 5.79
N GLY A 243 -13.22 -8.24 7.09
CA GLY A 243 -12.01 -7.70 7.71
C GLY A 243 -11.14 -8.81 8.30
N TYR A 244 -9.83 -8.69 8.12
CA TYR A 244 -8.83 -9.73 8.49
C TYR A 244 -7.79 -9.25 9.51
N TYR A 245 -7.96 -8.05 10.07
CA TYR A 245 -6.96 -7.42 10.93
C TYR A 245 -7.45 -7.27 12.39
N GLY A 246 -6.49 -7.00 13.28
CA GLY A 246 -6.73 -6.83 14.71
C GLY A 246 -7.06 -8.13 15.46
N TYR A 247 -7.41 -8.00 16.74
CA TYR A 247 -7.62 -9.16 17.62
C TYR A 247 -8.77 -10.08 17.17
N LYS A 248 -9.82 -9.50 16.59
CA LYS A 248 -11.01 -10.24 16.14
C LYS A 248 -10.78 -10.98 14.81
N GLY A 249 -9.89 -10.46 13.94
CA GLY A 249 -9.53 -11.08 12.66
C GLY A 249 -8.54 -12.25 12.78
N LEU A 250 -8.02 -12.49 13.99
CA LEU A 250 -6.87 -13.36 14.20
C LEU A 250 -7.17 -14.87 14.05
N CYS A 251 -8.43 -15.24 14.25
CA CYS A 251 -8.91 -16.63 14.15
C CYS A 251 -9.94 -16.83 13.04
N GLY A 252 -10.14 -15.83 12.18
CA GLY A 252 -11.10 -15.89 11.08
C GLY A 252 -11.54 -14.51 10.60
N MET A 253 -12.30 -14.52 9.52
CA MET A 253 -12.92 -13.34 8.92
C MET A 253 -13.87 -12.66 9.91
N MET A 254 -13.75 -11.34 10.05
CA MET A 254 -14.69 -10.52 10.83
C MET A 254 -15.58 -9.70 9.90
N LEU A 255 -16.87 -9.66 10.21
CA LEU A 255 -17.78 -8.74 9.55
C LEU A 255 -17.48 -7.29 9.98
N MET A 256 -17.26 -6.41 9.02
CA MET A 256 -16.97 -5.02 9.29
C MET A 256 -17.97 -4.14 8.55
N VAL A 257 -18.78 -3.38 9.28
CA VAL A 257 -19.87 -2.55 8.73
C VAL A 257 -19.37 -1.17 8.30
N LEU A 258 -18.39 -0.62 9.03
CA LEU A 258 -17.72 0.64 8.71
C LEU A 258 -16.31 0.33 8.23
N LEU A 259 -15.93 0.84 7.07
CA LEU A 259 -14.54 0.74 6.63
C LEU A 259 -13.67 1.65 7.48
N PHE A 260 -12.66 1.07 8.10
CA PHE A 260 -11.51 1.80 8.61
C PHE A 260 -10.41 1.71 7.56
N VAL A 261 -10.16 2.82 6.87
CA VAL A 261 -9.18 2.90 5.78
C VAL A 261 -7.79 2.83 6.39
N ASN A 262 -7.22 1.64 6.48
CA ASN A 262 -5.81 1.46 6.81
C ASN A 262 -5.06 1.19 5.52
N ASN A 263 -4.85 2.22 4.70
CA ASN A 263 -4.19 2.03 3.43
C ASN A 263 -2.68 1.93 3.65
N ALA A 264 -2.10 0.79 3.27
CA ALA A 264 -0.65 0.66 3.16
C ALA A 264 -0.09 1.45 1.97
N ASN A 265 -0.93 2.15 1.18
CA ASN A 265 -0.45 3.20 0.31
C ASN A 265 0.04 4.37 1.17
N ALA A 266 1.24 4.18 1.73
CA ALA A 266 2.12 5.30 2.02
C ALA A 266 2.20 6.08 0.71
N PHE A 267 1.44 7.17 0.66
CA PHE A 267 1.70 8.24 -0.28
C PHE A 267 3.21 8.45 -0.22
N PHE A 268 3.85 8.37 -1.39
CA PHE A 268 5.21 8.86 -1.59
C PHE A 268 5.18 10.36 -1.29
N LEU A 269 5.09 10.72 -0.01
CA LEU A 269 5.57 11.98 0.47
C LEU A 269 7.07 11.87 0.29
N ASP A 270 7.51 12.29 -0.89
CA ASP A 270 8.64 13.17 -1.15
C ASP A 270 9.47 13.51 0.11
N LYS A 271 10.09 12.46 0.66
CA LYS A 271 10.94 12.48 1.84
C LYS A 271 12.35 12.33 1.30
N GLN A 272 13.25 13.18 1.79
CA GLN A 272 14.68 12.96 1.67
C GLN A 272 14.98 11.57 2.27
N LYS A 273 15.34 10.61 1.44
CA LYS A 273 15.60 9.22 1.84
C LYS A 273 17.09 9.09 2.14
N THR A 274 17.43 8.81 3.40
CA THR A 274 18.81 8.52 3.79
C THR A 274 19.01 7.01 3.93
N PHE A 275 19.97 6.46 3.20
CA PHE A 275 20.37 5.07 3.21
C PHE A 275 21.80 4.93 3.71
N ILE A 276 22.03 3.94 4.57
CA ILE A 276 23.36 3.60 5.10
C ILE A 276 23.65 2.17 4.68
N PHE A 277 24.58 1.98 3.76
CA PHE A 277 24.93 0.68 3.23
C PHE A 277 26.06 0.06 4.05
N VAL A 278 25.81 -1.10 4.64
CA VAL A 278 26.73 -1.84 5.51
C VAL A 278 26.86 -3.32 5.11
N SER A 279 27.85 -4.01 5.66
CA SER A 279 28.10 -5.44 5.45
C SER A 279 28.53 -6.11 6.75
N PHE A 280 28.23 -7.40 6.91
CA PHE A 280 28.74 -8.23 8.00
C PHE A 280 30.27 -8.42 7.99
N SER A 281 30.96 -7.97 6.94
CA SER A 281 32.42 -7.90 6.92
C SER A 281 32.99 -6.76 7.79
N MET A 282 32.14 -5.90 8.35
CA MET A 282 32.51 -4.83 9.27
C MET A 282 32.55 -5.33 10.72
N SER A 283 33.19 -4.57 11.62
CA SER A 283 33.21 -4.94 13.05
C SER A 283 31.83 -4.78 13.70
N ASP A 284 31.59 -5.60 14.74
CA ASP A 284 30.32 -5.61 15.48
C ASP A 284 30.03 -4.24 16.13
N GLU A 285 31.07 -3.50 16.55
CA GLU A 285 30.95 -2.15 17.10
C GLU A 285 30.52 -1.13 16.05
N ALA A 286 31.05 -1.25 14.83
CA ALA A 286 30.69 -0.37 13.72
C ALA A 286 29.22 -0.56 13.33
N LEU A 287 28.77 -1.82 13.25
CA LEU A 287 27.36 -2.16 12.94
C LEU A 287 26.39 -1.58 13.99
N LYS A 288 26.73 -1.69 15.27
CA LYS A 288 25.95 -1.09 16.37
C LYS A 288 25.92 0.44 16.28
N SER A 289 27.04 1.06 15.96
CA SER A 289 27.12 2.52 15.80
C SER A 289 26.25 3.00 14.63
N TYR A 290 26.33 2.35 13.46
CA TYR A 290 25.52 2.71 12.31
C TYR A 290 24.03 2.47 12.56
N PHE A 291 23.68 1.43 13.30
CA PHE A 291 22.31 1.20 13.70
C PHE A 291 21.79 2.30 14.62
N ALA A 292 22.56 2.68 15.65
CA ALA A 292 22.20 3.78 16.55
C ALA A 292 22.05 5.12 15.81
N ASP A 293 22.95 5.41 14.87
CA ASP A 293 22.88 6.61 14.03
C ASP A 293 21.66 6.57 13.09
N SER A 294 21.35 5.39 12.53
CA SER A 294 20.18 5.21 11.65
C SER A 294 18.87 5.49 12.38
N GLN A 295 18.74 5.03 13.63
CA GLN A 295 17.57 5.27 14.47
C GLN A 295 17.42 6.76 14.81
N LYS A 296 18.52 7.44 15.15
CA LYS A 296 18.50 8.88 15.51
C LYS A 296 18.11 9.79 14.35
N ALA A 297 18.55 9.45 13.13
CA ALA A 297 18.33 10.29 11.95
C ALA A 297 17.18 9.83 11.06
N GLY A 298 16.47 8.75 11.44
CA GLY A 298 15.44 8.14 10.59
C GLY A 298 15.99 7.59 9.26
N ALA A 299 17.27 7.22 9.22
CA ALA A 299 17.92 6.64 8.05
C ALA A 299 17.69 5.12 7.99
N ARG A 300 17.71 4.56 6.78
CA ARG A 300 17.54 3.12 6.54
C ARG A 300 18.91 2.44 6.47
N LEU A 301 19.16 1.50 7.37
CA LEU A 301 20.36 0.67 7.34
C LEU A 301 20.15 -0.48 6.35
N VAL A 302 20.86 -0.48 5.23
CA VAL A 302 20.74 -1.48 4.15
C VAL A 302 21.96 -2.40 4.14
N MET A 303 21.73 -3.71 4.13
CA MET A 303 22.81 -4.68 4.24
C MET A 303 23.11 -5.43 2.95
N ARG A 304 24.41 -5.61 2.65
CA ARG A 304 24.92 -6.33 1.46
C ARG A 304 24.84 -7.86 1.64
N GLY A 305 23.64 -8.38 1.85
CA GLY A 305 23.35 -9.81 1.89
C GLY A 305 23.37 -10.47 3.28
N LEU A 306 23.29 -11.81 3.26
CA LEU A 306 23.16 -12.67 4.44
C LEU A 306 24.50 -13.28 4.85
N ILE A 307 24.66 -13.62 6.13
CA ILE A 307 25.81 -14.39 6.62
C ILE A 307 25.77 -15.80 6.01
N ASN A 308 26.80 -16.16 5.25
CA ASN A 308 26.94 -17.47 4.58
C ASN A 308 25.70 -17.90 3.79
N ASN A 309 24.96 -16.95 3.19
CA ASN A 309 23.69 -17.20 2.52
C ASN A 309 22.62 -17.90 3.40
N SER A 310 22.73 -17.77 4.73
CA SER A 310 21.85 -18.43 5.70
C SER A 310 21.07 -17.41 6.53
N PHE A 311 19.74 -17.46 6.43
CA PHE A 311 18.84 -16.66 7.25
C PHE A 311 18.96 -16.98 8.75
N THR A 312 19.21 -18.23 9.12
CA THR A 312 19.34 -18.66 10.52
C THR A 312 20.58 -18.07 11.20
N GLN A 313 21.72 -18.08 10.51
CA GLN A 313 22.96 -17.50 11.04
C GLN A 313 22.86 -15.98 11.13
N THR A 314 22.27 -15.36 10.11
CA THR A 314 21.98 -13.93 10.08
C THR A 314 21.10 -13.51 11.26
N LYS A 315 20.02 -14.27 11.52
CA LYS A 315 19.13 -14.04 12.67
C LYS A 315 19.85 -14.14 14.01
N ASN A 316 20.67 -15.16 14.20
CA ASN A 316 21.39 -15.32 15.47
C ASN A 316 22.35 -14.15 15.71
N LYS A 317 23.04 -13.68 14.66
CA LYS A 317 23.97 -12.56 14.76
C LYS A 317 23.26 -11.23 14.99
N THR A 318 22.11 -10.99 14.34
CA THR A 318 21.32 -9.77 14.61
C THR A 318 20.73 -9.75 16.00
N MET A 319 20.27 -10.90 16.50
CA MET A 319 19.78 -11.03 17.88
C MET A 319 20.89 -10.80 18.91
N GLU A 320 22.12 -11.26 18.63
CA GLU A 320 23.28 -10.99 19.49
C GLU A 320 23.66 -9.51 19.52
N LEU A 321 23.55 -8.83 18.37
CA LEU A 321 23.93 -7.43 18.21
C LEU A 321 22.82 -6.43 18.54
N ASP A 322 21.57 -6.89 18.70
CA ASP A 322 20.37 -6.08 18.89
C ASP A 322 20.20 -5.00 17.80
N ILE A 323 20.40 -5.40 16.54
CA ILE A 323 20.29 -4.51 15.37
C ILE A 323 19.21 -5.00 14.40
N SER A 324 18.56 -4.05 13.72
CA SER A 324 17.67 -4.32 12.58
C SER A 324 18.18 -3.64 11.31
N PHE A 325 18.05 -4.31 10.17
CA PHE A 325 18.46 -3.78 8.87
C PHE A 325 17.52 -4.23 7.76
N ASP A 326 17.57 -3.52 6.65
CA ASP A 326 16.86 -3.81 5.41
C ASP A 326 17.78 -4.58 4.45
N ILE A 327 17.23 -5.57 3.74
CA ILE A 327 17.92 -6.25 2.64
C ILE A 327 17.20 -5.86 1.35
N ASP A 328 17.84 -5.03 0.53
CA ASP A 328 17.30 -4.60 -0.74
C ASP A 328 18.42 -4.56 -1.80
N PRO A 329 18.57 -5.64 -2.59
CA PRO A 329 19.59 -5.71 -3.65
C PRO A 329 19.42 -4.62 -4.71
N SER A 330 18.19 -4.17 -4.96
CA SER A 330 17.90 -3.17 -6.00
C SER A 330 18.50 -1.80 -5.67
N LEU A 331 18.61 -1.46 -4.38
CA LEU A 331 19.24 -0.21 -3.95
C LEU A 331 20.75 -0.19 -4.22
N PHE A 332 21.43 -1.34 -4.13
CA PHE A 332 22.85 -1.43 -4.46
C PHE A 332 23.10 -1.20 -5.96
N GLU A 333 22.22 -1.74 -6.82
CA GLU A 333 22.29 -1.53 -8.26
C GLU A 333 21.91 -0.09 -8.65
N GLN A 334 20.81 0.43 -8.08
CA GLN A 334 20.33 1.79 -8.33
C GLN A 334 21.40 2.84 -8.02
N TYR A 335 22.05 2.71 -6.86
CA TYR A 335 23.08 3.65 -6.43
C TYR A 335 24.50 3.22 -6.80
N LYS A 336 24.69 2.14 -7.58
CA LYS A 336 26.01 1.65 -8.04
C LYS A 336 27.02 1.55 -6.89
N ILE A 337 26.67 0.80 -5.84
CA ILE A 337 27.46 0.67 -4.62
C ILE A 337 28.28 -0.61 -4.66
N ASP A 338 29.55 -0.48 -5.05
CA ASP A 338 30.49 -1.60 -5.13
C ASP A 338 31.24 -1.85 -3.82
N VAL A 339 31.37 -0.82 -2.98
CA VAL A 339 32.13 -0.81 -1.72
C VAL A 339 31.25 -0.27 -0.59
N VAL A 340 31.39 -0.81 0.62
CA VAL A 340 30.70 -0.37 1.85
C VAL A 340 31.75 0.04 2.90
N SER A 341 31.53 1.00 3.80
CA SER A 341 30.31 1.75 4.12
C SER A 341 30.05 2.96 3.22
N VAL A 342 28.81 3.13 2.78
CA VAL A 342 28.36 4.27 1.97
C VAL A 342 27.08 4.84 2.54
N ILE A 343 27.03 6.16 2.70
CA ILE A 343 25.82 6.89 3.07
C ILE A 343 25.31 7.57 1.80
N VAL A 344 24.06 7.29 1.45
CA VAL A 344 23.37 7.92 0.33
C VAL A 344 22.22 8.74 0.88
N ILE A 345 22.15 9.99 0.46
CA ILE A 345 20.98 10.83 0.70
C ILE A 345 20.38 11.13 -0.66
N ASP A 346 19.12 10.73 -0.83
CA ASP A 346 18.36 10.93 -2.05
C ASP A 346 17.22 11.91 -1.78
N ASP A 347 17.35 13.11 -2.35
CA ASP A 347 16.33 14.15 -2.30
C ASP A 347 15.59 14.19 -3.65
N GLU A 348 14.48 13.46 -3.72
CA GLU A 348 13.64 13.35 -4.91
C GLU A 348 13.08 14.72 -5.36
N LYS A 349 12.89 15.70 -4.46
CA LYS A 349 12.44 17.08 -4.81
C LYS A 349 13.44 17.84 -5.64
N ARG A 350 14.71 17.73 -5.27
CA ARG A 350 15.79 18.52 -5.87
C ARG A 350 16.51 17.75 -6.97
N GLY A 351 16.19 16.47 -7.18
CA GLY A 351 16.94 15.58 -8.06
C GLY A 351 18.39 15.41 -7.60
N LEU A 352 18.65 15.60 -6.30
CA LEU A 352 19.99 15.60 -5.73
C LEU A 352 20.22 14.29 -5.00
N THR A 353 20.99 13.40 -5.62
CA THR A 353 21.54 12.22 -4.95
C THR A 353 22.98 12.49 -4.56
N LYS A 354 23.27 12.53 -3.26
CA LYS A 354 24.63 12.70 -2.73
C LYS A 354 25.10 11.39 -2.09
N LYS A 355 26.36 11.01 -2.35
CA LYS A 355 26.97 9.78 -1.86
C LYS A 355 28.26 10.11 -1.11
N LEU A 356 28.39 9.58 0.10
CA LEU A 356 29.61 9.67 0.90
C LEU A 356 30.14 8.27 1.17
N THR A 357 31.38 8.03 0.77
CA THR A 357 32.09 6.78 1.00
C THR A 357 33.00 6.92 2.20
N GLY A 358 32.99 5.95 3.11
CA GLY A 358 33.94 5.87 4.22
C GLY A 358 33.27 5.72 5.59
N HIS A 359 34.11 5.50 6.61
CA HIS A 359 33.65 5.40 8.00
C HIS A 359 33.51 6.81 8.59
N ILE A 360 32.35 7.43 8.34
CA ILE A 360 32.03 8.79 8.79
C ILE A 360 30.76 8.73 9.66
N PRO A 361 30.74 9.37 10.84
CA PRO A 361 29.54 9.52 11.65
C PRO A 361 28.44 10.24 10.87
N LEU A 362 27.19 9.82 11.04
CA LEU A 362 26.08 10.35 10.25
C LEU A 362 25.86 11.86 10.46
N ALA A 363 26.14 12.39 11.65
CA ALA A 363 26.07 13.82 11.93
C ALA A 363 27.05 14.63 11.06
N THR A 364 28.30 14.18 10.95
CA THR A 364 29.32 14.81 10.11
C THR A 364 29.00 14.65 8.62
N ALA A 365 28.43 13.50 8.23
CA ALA A 365 27.95 13.29 6.87
C ALA A 365 26.86 14.31 6.50
N LEU A 366 25.89 14.54 7.39
CA LEU A 366 24.82 15.53 7.20
C LEU A 366 25.39 16.96 7.09
N GLU A 367 26.32 17.35 7.98
CA GLU A 367 26.97 18.68 7.94
C GLU A 367 27.77 18.92 6.64
N ILE A 368 28.55 17.93 6.19
CA ILE A 368 29.31 18.01 4.93
C ILE A 368 28.35 18.15 3.74
N MET A 369 27.17 17.54 3.82
CA MET A 369 26.19 17.54 2.75
C MET A 369 25.33 18.81 2.73
N GLU A 370 25.15 19.49 3.87
CA GLU A 370 24.49 20.79 3.97
C GLU A 370 25.41 21.95 3.51
N ASN A 371 26.71 21.88 3.82
CA ASN A 371 27.70 22.89 3.40
C ASN A 371 28.09 22.82 1.91
N ASN A 372 27.89 21.68 1.25
CA ASN A 372 28.14 21.51 -0.20
C ASN A 372 26.87 21.70 -1.04
N THR A 373 26.04 22.67 -0.69
CA THR A 373 24.84 23.03 -1.46
C THR A 373 25.17 24.30 -2.26
N PRO A 374 25.13 24.30 -3.61
CA PRO A 374 25.26 25.53 -4.38
C PRO A 374 24.10 26.49 -4.15
#